data_AF-A0A1D1VBF2-F1
#
_entry.id   AF-A0A1D1VBF2-F1
#
_cell.length_a   1.000
_cell.length_b   1.000
_cell.length_c   1.000
_cell.angle_alpha   90.00
_cell.angle_beta   90.00
_cell.angle_gamma   90.00
#
_symmetry.space_group_name_H-M   'P 1'
#
loop_
_entity.id
_entity.type
_entity.pdbx_description
1 polymer ?
#
loop_
_entity_poly.entity_id
_entity_poly.type
_entity_poly.pdbx_seq_one_letter_code
_entity_poly.pdbx_strand_id
1 'polypeptide(L)'
;MMKYAWDGYVQYAWGDNELRPTTKRGFNPPTVGTKASGATIIDAADTLYIMGLKSEFERARTWIASSFNISSFVAKIIQHLYNLTKPAGLYSNYLDSMSGKWGSKYVSLGAYGDSFYEYLFKMWLWGGKTDKRLKEMFDSALVAVEKHTMKTSKAGLLYFTRFPNGALDQMEHLACFAGGMYALSAPHAAQPERSMEVARNVTTTCHESYARTGESALCLFYVWFNI
;
A
#
# COMPACT_ATOMS: atom_id res chain seq x y z
N MET A 1 -4.70 -18.61 -13.61
CA MET A 1 -5.20 -18.02 -12.34
C MET A 1 -6.21 -16.90 -12.62
N MET A 2 -5.84 -15.82 -13.31
CA MET A 2 -6.75 -14.70 -13.59
C MET A 2 -8.08 -15.13 -14.22
N LYS A 3 -8.05 -15.87 -15.34
CA LYS A 3 -9.26 -16.32 -16.04
C LYS A 3 -10.22 -17.12 -15.13
N TYR A 4 -9.68 -18.03 -14.32
CA TYR A 4 -10.47 -18.81 -13.36
C TYR A 4 -11.13 -17.92 -12.30
N ALA A 5 -10.39 -16.96 -11.73
CA ALA A 5 -10.93 -16.02 -10.75
C ALA A 5 -12.01 -15.12 -11.36
N TRP A 6 -11.75 -14.59 -12.56
CA TRP A 6 -12.69 -13.75 -13.31
C TRP A 6 -13.97 -14.49 -13.69
N ASP A 7 -13.88 -15.71 -14.21
CA ASP A 7 -15.04 -16.52 -14.59
C ASP A 7 -15.90 -16.84 -13.37
N GLY A 8 -15.27 -17.17 -12.23
CA GLY A 8 -15.98 -17.36 -10.97
C GLY A 8 -16.72 -16.10 -10.51
N TYR A 9 -16.08 -14.92 -10.61
CA TYR A 9 -16.72 -13.64 -10.28
C TYR A 9 -17.91 -13.36 -11.21
N VAL A 10 -17.70 -13.49 -12.52
CA VAL A 10 -18.74 -13.31 -13.54
C VAL A 10 -19.93 -14.22 -13.30
N GLN A 11 -19.70 -15.46 -12.90
CA GLN A 11 -20.75 -16.45 -12.70
C GLN A 11 -21.59 -16.18 -11.44
N TYR A 12 -20.96 -15.71 -10.36
CA TYR A 12 -21.57 -15.75 -9.02
C TYR A 12 -21.71 -14.39 -8.33
N ALA A 13 -21.13 -13.32 -8.86
CA ALA A 13 -21.03 -12.03 -8.20
C ALA A 13 -21.01 -10.83 -9.18
N TRP A 14 -21.49 -10.99 -10.42
CA TRP A 14 -21.43 -9.92 -11.42
C TRP A 14 -22.17 -8.66 -10.96
N GLY A 15 -21.45 -7.56 -10.81
CA GLY A 15 -21.96 -6.27 -10.34
C GLY A 15 -21.80 -6.05 -8.84
N ASP A 16 -21.62 -7.11 -8.04
CA ASP A 16 -21.24 -7.01 -6.63
C ASP A 16 -19.76 -6.59 -6.49
N ASN A 17 -19.40 -6.08 -5.31
CA ASN A 17 -18.04 -5.59 -5.07
C ASN A 17 -17.01 -6.71 -5.05
N GLU A 18 -17.34 -7.85 -4.43
CA GLU A 18 -16.45 -9.00 -4.27
C GLU A 18 -17.19 -10.34 -4.44
N LEU A 19 -16.44 -11.40 -4.73
CA LEU A 19 -16.93 -12.78 -4.73
C LEU A 19 -16.58 -13.46 -3.39
N ARG A 20 -17.54 -14.17 -2.78
CA ARG A 20 -17.27 -15.20 -1.75
C ARG A 20 -17.18 -16.58 -2.41
N PRO A 21 -15.98 -17.07 -2.78
CA PRO A 21 -15.83 -18.23 -3.67
C PRO A 21 -16.37 -19.53 -3.08
N THR A 22 -16.22 -19.75 -1.77
CA THR A 22 -16.72 -20.96 -1.09
C THR A 22 -18.25 -21.04 -1.11
N THR A 23 -18.92 -19.91 -0.90
CA THR A 23 -20.39 -19.83 -0.87
C THR A 23 -21.02 -19.44 -2.20
N LYS A 24 -20.22 -19.18 -3.24
CA LYS A 24 -20.65 -18.82 -4.60
C LYS A 24 -21.70 -17.70 -4.63
N ARG A 25 -21.42 -16.61 -3.91
CA ARG A 25 -22.29 -15.42 -3.84
C ARG A 25 -21.47 -14.15 -3.83
N GLY A 26 -22.07 -13.06 -4.27
CA GLY A 26 -21.49 -11.73 -4.10
C GLY A 26 -21.42 -11.27 -2.65
N PHE A 27 -20.55 -10.30 -2.43
CA PHE A 27 -20.32 -9.66 -1.14
C PHE A 27 -20.01 -8.18 -1.33
N ASN A 28 -20.64 -7.35 -0.52
CA ASN A 28 -20.52 -5.90 -0.56
C ASN A 28 -20.01 -5.39 0.80
N PRO A 29 -18.69 -5.35 1.01
CA PRO A 29 -18.13 -4.89 2.28
C PRO A 29 -18.38 -3.38 2.46
N PRO A 30 -18.67 -2.91 3.68
CA PRO A 30 -18.90 -1.48 3.94
C PRO A 30 -17.74 -0.56 3.54
N THR A 31 -16.52 -1.09 3.46
CA THR A 31 -15.29 -0.37 3.11
C THR A 31 -15.30 0.21 1.69
N VAL A 32 -16.04 -0.41 0.77
CA VAL A 32 -16.17 0.02 -0.64
C VAL A 32 -17.53 0.71 -0.90
N GLY A 33 -18.29 0.92 0.18
CA GLY A 33 -19.69 1.32 0.14
C GLY A 33 -20.62 0.12 0.32
N THR A 34 -21.74 0.34 1.00
CA THR A 34 -22.74 -0.71 1.29
C THR A 34 -23.59 -1.10 0.08
N LYS A 35 -23.40 -0.41 -1.06
CA LYS A 35 -24.07 -0.71 -2.33
C LYS A 35 -23.11 -1.44 -3.28
N ALA A 36 -23.67 -2.34 -4.08
CA ALA A 36 -22.97 -2.99 -5.18
C ALA A 36 -22.54 -1.91 -6.20
N SER A 37 -21.24 -1.69 -6.30
CA SER A 37 -20.59 -0.71 -7.17
C SER A 37 -19.62 -1.37 -8.16
N GLY A 38 -19.62 -2.71 -8.23
CA GLY A 38 -18.79 -3.47 -9.16
C GLY A 38 -17.29 -3.27 -8.94
N ALA A 39 -16.85 -3.17 -7.68
CA ALA A 39 -15.44 -2.92 -7.35
C ALA A 39 -14.48 -3.87 -8.08
N THR A 40 -14.76 -5.19 -8.08
CA THR A 40 -13.96 -6.18 -8.84
C THR A 40 -13.96 -5.93 -10.35
N ILE A 41 -15.05 -5.41 -10.94
CA ILE A 41 -15.11 -5.08 -12.38
C ILE A 41 -14.15 -3.93 -12.69
N ILE A 42 -14.14 -2.90 -11.84
CA ILE A 42 -13.29 -1.71 -12.01
C ILE A 42 -11.82 -2.09 -11.79
N ASP A 43 -11.52 -2.80 -10.70
CA ASP A 43 -10.16 -3.14 -10.26
C ASP A 43 -9.48 -4.18 -11.18
N ALA A 44 -10.25 -5.02 -11.88
CA ALA A 44 -9.69 -6.01 -12.81
C ALA A 44 -9.50 -5.48 -14.24
N ALA A 45 -10.08 -4.33 -14.60
CA ALA A 45 -10.19 -3.90 -16.00
C ALA A 45 -8.82 -3.76 -16.68
N ASP A 46 -7.87 -3.11 -16.02
CA ASP A 46 -6.51 -2.95 -16.56
C ASP A 46 -5.77 -4.29 -16.67
N THR A 47 -5.93 -5.17 -15.67
CA THR A 47 -5.34 -6.51 -15.63
C THR A 47 -5.85 -7.36 -16.80
N LEU A 48 -7.16 -7.35 -17.05
CA LEU A 48 -7.75 -8.02 -18.21
C LEU A 48 -7.16 -7.50 -19.52
N TYR A 49 -7.00 -6.18 -19.64
CA TYR A 49 -6.43 -5.57 -20.82
C TYR A 49 -4.96 -5.95 -21.03
N ILE A 50 -4.12 -5.85 -20.00
CA ILE A 50 -2.68 -6.16 -20.04
C ILE A 50 -2.45 -7.65 -20.32
N MET A 51 -3.31 -8.54 -19.79
CA MET A 51 -3.24 -9.99 -20.05
C MET A 51 -3.83 -10.43 -21.39
N GLY A 52 -4.32 -9.50 -22.23
CA GLY A 52 -4.86 -9.82 -23.55
C GLY A 52 -6.29 -10.39 -23.55
N LEU A 53 -6.99 -10.36 -22.41
CA LEU A 53 -8.37 -10.82 -22.26
C LEU A 53 -9.35 -9.74 -22.73
N LYS A 54 -9.30 -9.42 -24.03
CA LYS A 54 -9.98 -8.24 -24.61
C LYS A 54 -11.50 -8.34 -24.56
N SER A 55 -12.09 -9.52 -24.72
CA SER A 55 -13.55 -9.73 -24.61
C SER A 55 -14.07 -9.43 -23.21
N GLU A 56 -13.35 -9.88 -22.18
CA GLU A 56 -13.64 -9.66 -20.78
C GLU A 56 -13.50 -8.19 -20.42
N PHE A 57 -12.43 -7.55 -20.91
CA PHE A 57 -12.23 -6.12 -20.78
C PHE A 57 -13.38 -5.31 -21.38
N GLU A 58 -13.82 -5.61 -22.60
CA GLU A 58 -14.92 -4.87 -23.24
C GLU A 58 -16.22 -5.01 -22.45
N ARG A 59 -16.49 -6.19 -21.89
CA ARG A 59 -17.62 -6.40 -20.99
C ARG A 59 -17.52 -5.55 -19.73
N ALA A 60 -16.35 -5.52 -19.09
CA ALA A 60 -16.09 -4.70 -17.91
C ALA A 60 -16.25 -3.21 -18.23
N ARG A 61 -15.63 -2.73 -19.31
CA ARG A 61 -15.70 -1.33 -19.78
C ARG A 61 -17.13 -0.89 -20.04
N THR A 62 -17.93 -1.74 -20.67
CA THR A 62 -19.34 -1.45 -20.97
C THR A 62 -20.15 -1.27 -19.68
N TRP A 63 -19.93 -2.13 -18.69
CA TRP A 63 -20.57 -2.02 -17.38
C TRP A 63 -20.16 -0.74 -16.64
N ILE A 64 -18.86 -0.41 -16.62
CA ILE A 64 -18.34 0.80 -15.96
C ILE A 64 -18.98 2.06 -16.57
N ALA A 65 -19.03 2.14 -17.90
CA ALA A 65 -19.60 3.28 -18.60
C ALA A 65 -21.09 3.51 -18.29
N SER A 66 -21.85 2.45 -18.02
CA SER A 66 -23.28 2.56 -17.69
C SER A 66 -23.57 2.75 -16.20
N SER A 67 -22.65 2.39 -15.32
CA SER A 67 -22.98 2.14 -13.90
C SER A 67 -22.10 2.87 -12.89
N PHE A 68 -20.98 3.47 -13.30
CA PHE A 68 -20.05 4.15 -12.39
C PHE A 68 -20.10 5.68 -12.54
N ASN A 69 -20.22 6.40 -11.41
CA ASN A 69 -20.21 7.86 -11.35
C ASN A 69 -19.27 8.32 -10.23
N ILE A 70 -18.34 9.22 -10.56
CA ILE A 70 -17.36 9.77 -9.61
C ILE A 70 -17.39 11.30 -9.63
N SER A 71 -17.34 11.91 -8.45
CA SER A 71 -17.03 13.33 -8.27
C SER A 71 -15.69 13.44 -7.52
N SER A 72 -14.76 14.26 -8.04
CA SER A 72 -13.37 14.29 -7.55
C SER A 72 -13.05 15.54 -6.73
N PHE A 73 -12.32 15.38 -5.62
CA PHE A 73 -11.64 16.49 -4.93
C PHE A 73 -10.41 16.01 -4.15
N VAL A 74 -9.17 16.25 -4.64
CA VAL A 74 -7.94 16.03 -3.83
C VAL A 74 -6.76 16.93 -4.25
N ALA A 75 -6.86 18.25 -4.09
CA ALA A 75 -5.69 19.14 -4.31
C ALA A 75 -5.16 19.81 -3.02
N LYS A 76 -5.98 19.93 -1.97
CA LYS A 76 -5.66 20.76 -0.80
C LYS A 76 -4.86 20.06 0.31
N ILE A 77 -4.85 18.72 0.35
CA ILE A 77 -4.28 17.95 1.47
C ILE A 77 -2.74 18.02 1.49
N ILE A 78 -2.06 17.84 0.35
CA ILE A 78 -0.60 17.84 0.28
C ILE A 78 0.00 19.15 0.78
N GLN A 79 -0.58 20.28 0.37
CA GLN A 79 -0.10 21.60 0.79
C GLN A 79 -0.21 21.80 2.30
N HIS A 80 -1.28 21.30 2.92
CA HIS A 80 -1.46 21.36 4.36
C HIS A 80 -0.41 20.52 5.10
N LEU A 81 -0.22 19.26 4.67
CA LEU A 81 0.76 18.35 5.28
C LEU A 81 2.21 18.81 5.11
N TYR A 82 2.53 19.50 4.01
CA TYR A 82 3.85 20.08 3.78
C TYR A 82 4.21 21.13 4.84
N ASN A 83 3.24 21.97 5.24
CA ASN A 83 3.45 23.06 6.19
C ASN A 83 3.36 22.63 7.67
N LEU A 84 2.83 21.44 7.97
CA LEU A 84 2.72 20.94 9.34
C LEU A 84 4.07 20.46 9.88
N THR A 85 4.46 20.99 11.04
CA THR A 85 5.61 20.51 11.84
C THR A 85 5.43 19.05 12.23
N LYS A 86 6.47 18.24 12.03
CA LYS A 86 6.44 16.77 12.18
C LYS A 86 7.15 16.36 13.46
N PRO A 87 6.46 15.78 14.44
CA PRO A 87 7.12 15.24 15.63
C PRO A 87 8.16 14.20 15.24
N ALA A 88 9.43 14.40 15.64
CA ALA A 88 10.57 13.55 15.26
C ALA A 88 10.77 13.36 13.74
N GLY A 89 10.24 14.26 12.91
CA GLY A 89 10.28 14.14 11.44
C GLY A 89 9.31 13.09 10.87
N LEU A 90 8.51 12.43 11.70
CA LEU A 90 7.60 11.37 11.28
C LEU A 90 6.19 11.91 10.97
N TYR A 91 5.51 11.21 10.07
CA TYR A 91 4.11 11.46 9.74
C TYR A 91 3.23 10.55 10.57
N SER A 92 2.41 11.14 11.44
CA SER A 92 1.43 10.39 12.21
C SER A 92 0.37 9.79 11.29
N ASN A 93 -0.05 8.56 11.61
CA ASN A 93 -1.17 7.90 10.94
C ASN A 93 -2.52 8.57 11.25
N TYR A 94 -2.56 9.53 12.17
CA TYR A 94 -3.79 10.21 12.59
C TYR A 94 -3.64 11.73 12.42
N LEU A 95 -4.55 12.30 11.62
CA LEU A 95 -4.75 13.73 11.48
C LEU A 95 -6.18 14.06 11.90
N ASP A 96 -6.34 14.98 12.84
CA ASP A 96 -7.66 15.44 13.25
C ASP A 96 -8.28 16.31 12.15
N SER A 97 -9.44 15.90 11.64
CA SER A 97 -10.07 16.54 10.46
C SER A 97 -10.63 17.93 10.74
N MET A 98 -10.88 18.26 12.02
CA MET A 98 -11.46 19.55 12.41
C MET A 98 -10.38 20.62 12.63
N SER A 99 -9.33 20.27 13.35
CA SER A 99 -8.22 21.16 13.68
C SER A 99 -7.09 21.13 12.64
N GLY A 100 -7.02 20.09 11.81
CA GLY A 100 -5.95 19.87 10.86
C GLY A 100 -4.60 19.58 11.53
N LYS A 101 -4.58 19.16 12.79
CA LYS A 101 -3.33 18.88 13.54
C LYS A 101 -3.10 17.37 13.66
N TRP A 102 -1.85 16.99 13.91
CA TRP A 102 -1.51 15.60 14.23
C TRP A 102 -2.23 15.15 15.49
N GLY A 103 -2.79 13.94 15.44
CA GLY A 103 -3.40 13.28 16.58
C GLY A 103 -2.36 12.47 17.37
N SER A 104 -2.61 11.17 17.47
CA SER A 104 -1.69 10.20 18.09
C SER A 104 -0.26 10.31 17.54
N LYS A 105 0.75 9.89 18.32
CA LYS A 105 2.15 9.80 17.85
C LYS A 105 2.43 8.51 17.07
N TYR A 106 1.40 7.72 16.78
CA TYR A 106 1.52 6.43 16.13
C TYR A 106 1.90 6.55 14.65
N VAL A 107 2.93 5.83 14.26
CA VAL A 107 3.53 5.80 12.92
C VAL A 107 3.80 4.35 12.54
N SER A 108 3.45 3.96 11.32
CA SER A 108 3.76 2.64 10.78
C SER A 108 3.97 2.74 9.27
N LEU A 109 4.84 1.89 8.71
CA LEU A 109 4.84 1.59 7.28
C LEU A 109 3.83 0.48 6.92
N GLY A 110 3.10 -0.06 7.89
CA GLY A 110 1.95 -0.94 7.67
C GLY A 110 0.64 -0.17 7.61
N ALA A 111 -0.43 -0.77 8.10
CA ALA A 111 -1.78 -0.23 8.05
C ALA A 111 -1.85 1.23 8.54
N TYR A 112 -2.69 2.01 7.85
CA TYR A 112 -2.93 3.45 8.03
C TYR A 112 -1.78 4.38 7.61
N GLY A 113 -0.57 3.88 7.32
CA GLY A 113 0.57 4.72 6.94
C GLY A 113 1.22 4.35 5.60
N ASP A 114 1.28 3.07 5.26
CA ASP A 114 1.87 2.51 4.03
C ASP A 114 1.84 3.41 2.77
N SER A 115 0.68 3.48 2.13
CA SER A 115 0.44 4.09 0.83
C SER A 115 0.56 5.61 0.85
N PHE A 116 0.55 6.26 2.04
CA PHE A 116 0.88 7.68 2.13
C PHE A 116 2.32 7.93 1.64
N TYR A 117 3.29 7.16 2.13
CA TYR A 117 4.70 7.29 1.72
C TYR A 117 4.87 6.92 0.24
N GLU A 118 4.19 5.86 -0.21
CA GLU A 118 4.20 5.40 -1.59
C GLU A 118 3.72 6.50 -2.56
N TYR A 119 2.61 7.16 -2.22
CA TYR A 119 1.98 8.15 -3.08
C TYR A 119 2.79 9.44 -3.16
N LEU A 120 3.52 9.85 -2.11
CA LEU A 120 4.42 11.00 -2.21
C LEU A 120 5.39 10.84 -3.39
N PHE A 121 6.01 9.66 -3.50
CA PHE A 121 6.94 9.38 -4.58
C PHE A 121 6.25 9.15 -5.93
N LYS A 122 5.19 8.33 -5.95
CA LYS A 122 4.46 8.02 -7.20
C LYS A 122 3.80 9.25 -7.81
N MET A 123 3.24 10.15 -7.00
CA MET A 123 2.67 11.41 -7.48
C MET A 123 3.76 12.34 -8.03
N TRP A 124 4.95 12.37 -7.41
CA TRP A 124 6.09 13.11 -7.97
C TRP A 124 6.52 12.54 -9.33
N LEU A 125 6.65 11.22 -9.46
CA LEU A 125 6.95 10.56 -10.73
C LEU A 125 5.88 10.84 -11.79
N TRP A 126 4.61 10.65 -11.44
CA TRP A 126 3.47 10.85 -12.34
C TRP A 126 3.33 12.30 -12.79
N GLY A 127 3.58 13.26 -11.90
CA GLY A 127 3.62 14.70 -12.19
C GLY A 127 4.87 15.15 -12.96
N GLY A 128 5.58 14.24 -13.64
CA GLY A 128 6.76 14.55 -14.44
C GLY A 128 7.95 15.05 -13.62
N LYS A 129 8.04 14.68 -12.34
CA LYS A 129 9.11 15.04 -11.41
C LYS A 129 9.23 16.54 -11.09
N THR A 130 8.13 17.29 -11.25
CA THR A 130 8.13 18.77 -11.14
C THR A 130 7.80 19.30 -9.74
N ASP A 131 6.94 18.61 -8.99
CA ASP A 131 6.54 19.05 -7.64
C ASP A 131 7.60 18.69 -6.59
N LYS A 132 8.51 19.62 -6.32
CA LYS A 132 9.61 19.44 -5.36
C LYS A 132 9.13 19.10 -3.94
N ARG A 133 7.95 19.61 -3.54
CA ARG A 133 7.40 19.38 -2.20
C ARG A 133 7.21 17.88 -1.97
N LEU A 134 6.64 17.18 -2.95
CA LEU A 134 6.41 15.73 -2.85
C LEU A 134 7.71 14.96 -2.70
N LYS A 135 8.76 15.34 -3.46
CA LYS A 135 10.08 14.71 -3.36
C LYS A 135 10.76 14.98 -2.01
N GLU A 136 10.70 16.21 -1.52
CA GLU A 136 11.25 16.59 -0.22
C GLU A 136 10.52 15.90 0.95
N MET A 137 9.19 15.83 0.87
CA MET A 137 8.37 15.09 1.85
C MET A 137 8.75 13.61 1.85
N PHE A 138 8.91 13.00 0.68
CA PHE A 138 9.32 11.61 0.58
C PHE A 138 10.73 11.36 1.15
N ASP A 139 11.73 12.15 0.72
CA ASP A 139 13.12 11.97 1.14
C ASP A 139 13.28 12.17 2.66
N SER A 140 12.68 13.23 3.20
CA SER A 140 12.72 13.50 4.65
C SER A 140 11.96 12.45 5.46
N ALA A 141 10.85 11.92 4.93
CA ALA A 141 10.11 10.84 5.57
C ALA A 141 10.95 9.56 5.67
N LEU A 142 11.63 9.15 4.60
CA LEU A 142 12.45 7.93 4.64
C LEU A 142 13.60 8.03 5.63
N VAL A 143 14.26 9.19 5.72
CA VAL A 143 15.31 9.41 6.74
C VAL A 143 14.76 9.25 8.16
N ALA A 144 13.59 9.82 8.44
CA ALA A 144 12.97 9.71 9.76
C ALA A 144 12.49 8.27 10.06
N VAL A 145 11.88 7.61 9.10
CA VAL A 145 11.42 6.22 9.19
C VAL A 145 12.61 5.29 9.45
N GLU A 146 13.68 5.37 8.66
CA GLU A 146 14.89 4.58 8.87
C GLU A 146 15.47 4.78 10.27
N LYS A 147 15.52 6.03 10.74
CA LYS A 147 16.05 6.35 12.06
C LYS A 147 15.22 5.76 13.21
N HIS A 148 13.90 5.71 13.06
CA HIS A 148 12.99 5.47 14.19
C HIS A 148 12.28 4.12 14.17
N THR A 149 12.16 3.47 13.01
CA THR A 149 11.40 2.24 12.85
C THR A 149 12.21 1.08 12.30
N MET A 150 13.32 1.33 11.62
CA MET A 150 14.13 0.28 11.02
C MET A 150 14.98 -0.44 12.06
N LYS A 151 14.89 -1.76 12.07
CA LYS A 151 15.65 -2.64 12.96
C LYS A 151 16.17 -3.86 12.22
N THR A 152 17.18 -4.50 12.81
CA THR A 152 17.72 -5.77 12.34
C THR A 152 17.54 -6.82 13.44
N SER A 153 16.93 -7.94 13.10
CA SER A 153 16.68 -9.04 14.05
C SER A 153 17.98 -9.80 14.36
N LYS A 154 17.97 -10.67 15.37
CA LYS A 154 19.09 -11.59 15.66
C LYS A 154 19.52 -12.45 14.47
N ALA A 155 18.60 -12.76 13.57
CA ALA A 155 18.88 -13.53 12.36
C ALA A 155 19.39 -12.67 11.18
N GLY A 156 19.66 -11.38 11.40
CA GLY A 156 20.14 -10.47 10.35
C GLY A 156 19.04 -9.94 9.42
N LEU A 157 17.77 -10.20 9.70
CA LEU A 157 16.65 -9.72 8.88
C LEU A 157 16.31 -8.27 9.20
N LEU A 158 16.27 -7.42 8.18
CA LEU A 158 15.91 -6.00 8.28
C LEU A 158 14.38 -5.84 8.21
N TYR A 159 13.78 -5.15 9.17
CA TYR A 159 12.33 -4.93 9.26
C TYR A 159 12.00 -3.53 9.76
N PHE A 160 10.77 -3.09 9.52
CA PHE A 160 10.24 -1.83 10.02
C PHE A 160 9.20 -2.07 11.11
N THR A 161 9.41 -1.51 12.29
CA THR A 161 8.46 -1.57 13.41
C THR A 161 7.47 -0.40 13.37
N ARG A 162 6.52 -0.43 14.29
CA ARG A 162 5.68 0.72 14.62
C ARG A 162 6.46 1.70 15.52
N PHE A 163 6.08 2.98 15.50
CA PHE A 163 6.60 4.01 16.42
C PHE A 163 5.45 4.76 17.11
N PRO A 164 5.54 5.09 18.43
CA PRO A 164 6.54 4.61 19.36
C PRO A 164 6.46 3.08 19.47
N ASN A 165 7.61 2.43 19.48
CA ASN A 165 7.69 0.98 19.55
C ASN A 165 7.33 0.57 20.97
N GLY A 166 6.20 -0.12 21.16
CA GLY A 166 5.82 -0.73 22.44
C GLY A 166 6.74 -1.91 22.79
N ALA A 167 6.20 -2.90 23.52
CA ALA A 167 6.94 -4.11 23.90
C ALA A 167 7.10 -5.15 22.77
N LEU A 168 6.73 -4.82 21.53
CA LEU A 168 6.45 -5.79 20.47
C LEU A 168 7.19 -5.42 19.18
N ASP A 169 8.24 -6.18 18.88
CA ASP A 169 8.98 -6.06 17.61
C ASP A 169 8.28 -6.86 16.53
N GLN A 170 7.45 -6.16 15.76
CA GLN A 170 6.56 -6.75 14.77
C GLN A 170 6.59 -5.95 13.46
N MET A 171 6.43 -6.65 12.34
CA MET A 171 6.20 -6.07 11.01
C MET A 171 4.91 -6.63 10.42
N GLU A 172 4.10 -5.74 9.85
CA GLU A 172 2.89 -6.09 9.09
C GLU A 172 3.28 -6.55 7.68
N HIS A 173 2.55 -7.52 7.13
CA HIS A 173 2.73 -7.92 5.74
C HIS A 173 2.58 -6.75 4.76
N LEU A 174 1.68 -5.81 5.08
CA LEU A 174 1.49 -4.57 4.31
C LEU A 174 2.80 -3.80 4.13
N ALA A 175 3.67 -3.76 5.15
CA ALA A 175 4.94 -3.04 5.09
C ALA A 175 5.95 -3.66 4.09
N CYS A 176 5.70 -4.85 3.56
CA CYS A 176 6.53 -5.46 2.50
C CYS A 176 6.53 -4.66 1.19
N PHE A 177 5.52 -3.80 0.95
CA PHE A 177 5.54 -2.88 -0.18
C PHE A 177 6.77 -1.97 -0.17
N ALA A 178 7.34 -1.70 1.01
CA ALA A 178 8.48 -0.82 1.18
C ALA A 178 9.69 -1.30 0.36
N GLY A 179 9.90 -2.62 0.21
CA GLY A 179 10.97 -3.15 -0.63
C GLY A 179 10.88 -2.61 -2.08
N GLY A 180 9.69 -2.65 -2.66
CA GLY A 180 9.42 -2.09 -4.00
C GLY A 180 9.52 -0.56 -4.02
N MET A 181 9.04 0.12 -2.98
CA MET A 181 9.13 1.58 -2.85
C MET A 181 10.59 2.06 -2.84
N TYR A 182 11.44 1.46 -2.01
CA TYR A 182 12.86 1.77 -1.93
C TYR A 182 13.57 1.50 -3.27
N ALA A 183 13.31 0.34 -3.89
CA ALA A 183 13.89 0.00 -5.20
C ALA A 183 13.47 0.99 -6.31
N LEU A 184 12.18 1.33 -6.36
CA LEU A 184 11.63 2.29 -7.33
C LEU A 184 12.24 3.69 -7.14
N SER A 185 12.49 4.08 -5.90
CA SER A 185 13.07 5.40 -5.59
C SER A 185 14.60 5.48 -5.71
N ALA A 186 15.30 4.34 -5.71
CA ALA A 186 16.76 4.30 -5.62
C ALA A 186 17.48 5.14 -6.71
N PRO A 187 17.07 5.12 -8.01
CA PRO A 187 17.70 5.96 -9.04
C PRO A 187 17.56 7.48 -8.81
N HIS A 188 16.72 7.88 -7.86
CA HIS A 188 16.40 9.27 -7.52
C HIS A 188 16.76 9.62 -6.08
N ALA A 189 17.38 8.70 -5.34
CA ALA A 189 17.82 8.91 -3.97
C ALA A 189 19.20 9.58 -3.93
N ALA A 190 19.50 10.30 -2.84
CA ALA A 190 20.84 10.82 -2.59
C ALA A 190 21.89 9.70 -2.45
N GLN A 191 21.46 8.52 -1.98
CA GLN A 191 22.29 7.32 -1.86
C GLN A 191 21.59 6.13 -2.54
N PRO A 192 21.74 5.97 -3.87
CA PRO A 192 21.08 4.91 -4.64
C PRO A 192 21.43 3.49 -4.17
N GLU A 193 22.72 3.23 -3.88
CA GLU A 193 23.19 1.92 -3.44
C GLU A 193 22.59 1.53 -2.08
N ARG A 194 22.59 2.47 -1.13
CA ARG A 194 21.95 2.29 0.18
C ARG A 194 20.45 2.00 0.05
N SER A 195 19.77 2.72 -0.84
CA SER A 195 18.33 2.51 -1.09
C SER A 195 18.05 1.12 -1.66
N MET A 196 18.88 0.65 -2.59
CA MET A 196 18.80 -0.72 -3.14
C MET A 196 19.16 -1.79 -2.11
N GLU A 197 20.10 -1.51 -1.20
CA GLU A 197 20.44 -2.41 -0.10
C GLU A 197 19.26 -2.59 0.85
N VAL A 198 18.62 -1.48 1.27
CA VAL A 198 17.39 -1.53 2.09
C VAL A 198 16.30 -2.28 1.36
N ALA A 199 16.07 -1.98 0.07
CA ALA A 199 15.09 -2.67 -0.75
C ALA A 199 15.31 -4.19 -0.76
N ARG A 200 16.56 -4.62 -0.99
CA ARG A 200 16.93 -6.03 -1.00
C ARG A 200 16.70 -6.69 0.36
N ASN A 201 17.18 -6.07 1.43
CA ASN A 201 17.12 -6.66 2.77
C ASN A 201 15.68 -6.77 3.27
N VAL A 202 14.83 -5.76 3.04
CA VAL A 202 13.40 -5.83 3.37
C VAL A 202 12.70 -6.90 2.53
N THR A 203 13.01 -6.99 1.24
CA THR A 203 12.44 -8.02 0.35
C THR A 203 12.86 -9.41 0.80
N THR A 204 14.11 -9.60 1.24
CA THR A 204 14.57 -10.87 1.84
C THR A 204 13.79 -11.19 3.11
N THR A 205 13.59 -10.24 4.03
CA THR A 205 12.77 -10.44 5.22
C THR A 205 11.35 -10.87 4.88
N CYS A 206 10.74 -10.22 3.89
CA CYS A 206 9.42 -10.59 3.39
C CYS A 206 9.43 -11.96 2.72
N HIS A 207 10.45 -12.32 1.96
CA HIS A 207 10.58 -13.69 1.43
C HIS A 207 10.66 -14.72 2.56
N GLU A 208 11.47 -14.48 3.59
CA GLU A 208 11.62 -15.37 4.74
C GLU A 208 10.32 -15.56 5.51
N SER A 209 9.46 -14.54 5.59
CA SER A 209 8.16 -14.66 6.23
C SER A 209 7.17 -15.54 5.46
N TYR A 210 7.36 -15.74 4.15
CA TYR A 210 6.64 -16.75 3.37
C TYR A 210 7.30 -18.12 3.52
N ALA A 211 8.64 -18.20 3.38
CA ALA A 211 9.36 -19.47 3.36
C ALA A 211 9.23 -20.25 4.68
N ARG A 212 9.05 -19.54 5.81
CA ARG A 212 8.98 -20.14 7.16
C ARG A 212 7.60 -20.62 7.57
N THR A 213 6.56 -20.49 6.72
CA THR A 213 5.20 -20.97 7.02
C THR A 213 4.92 -22.40 6.51
N GLY A 214 5.98 -23.14 6.15
CA GLY A 214 5.90 -24.54 5.76
C GLY A 214 5.12 -24.74 4.45
N GLU A 215 4.26 -25.76 4.41
CA GLU A 215 3.53 -26.16 3.20
C GLU A 215 2.59 -25.10 2.64
N SER A 216 2.14 -24.15 3.48
CA SER A 216 1.26 -23.07 3.01
C SER A 216 1.96 -22.10 2.07
N ALA A 217 3.28 -21.90 2.23
CA ALA A 217 4.09 -20.91 1.51
C ALA A 217 3.41 -19.54 1.39
N LEU A 218 2.62 -19.14 2.39
CA LEU A 218 1.89 -17.88 2.46
C LEU A 218 2.31 -17.15 3.74
N CYS A 219 2.55 -15.85 3.63
CA CYS A 219 2.93 -15.05 4.80
C CYS A 219 1.76 -14.83 5.75
N LEU A 220 2.09 -14.75 7.04
CA LEU A 220 1.20 -14.28 8.08
C LEU A 220 0.95 -12.78 7.95
N PHE A 221 -0.23 -12.31 8.36
CA PHE A 221 -0.57 -10.89 8.34
C PHE A 221 0.38 -10.04 9.22
N TYR A 222 0.92 -10.65 10.28
CA TYR A 222 1.97 -10.07 11.12
C TYR A 222 3.10 -11.06 11.36
N VAL A 223 4.33 -10.55 11.41
CA VAL A 223 5.54 -11.32 11.75
C VAL A 223 6.20 -10.70 12.97
N TRP A 224 6.63 -11.55 13.89
CA TRP A 224 7.27 -11.19 15.15
C TRP A 224 8.76 -11.49 15.11
N PHE A 225 9.57 -10.56 15.60
CA PHE A 225 11.02 -10.67 15.60
C PHE A 225 11.52 -10.75 17.05
N ASN A 226 12.24 -11.82 17.37
CA ASN A 226 12.93 -11.94 18.64
C ASN A 226 14.20 -11.08 18.61
N ILE A 227 14.28 -10.11 19.52
CA ILE A 227 15.48 -9.32 19.80
C ILE A 227 16.44 -10.11 20.65
#